data_AF-A0A8J7QXR7-F1
#
_entry.id   AF-A0A8J7QXR7-F1
#
_cell.length_a   1.000
_cell.length_b   1.000
_cell.length_c   1.000
_cell.angle_alpha   90.00
_cell.angle_beta   90.00
_cell.angle_gamma   90.00
#
_symmetry.space_group_name_H-M   'P 1'
#
loop_
_entity.id
_entity.type
_entity.pdbx_description
1 polymer ?
#
loop_
_entity_poly.entity_id
_entity_poly.type
_entity_poly.pdbx_seq_one_letter_code
_entity_poly.pdbx_strand_id
1 'polypeptide(L)'
;KLSEAGVNDVVISVDAFHQERIPLGIVRKAAEECLNVGIESISWSPCWVVSEKHDNPWNRKTKLILEELKDIPIAIGGNVMEPGGLALINLKEYLPVKERIPKGKCGDIPYTNALDSVKVIGIVPDGSVGVCDDFYVGNSSKIEIVELLESYDPSEVPEMRAIIEDGMEGLARWSRAQGVEPDPEGYYDICHMCKSIREAVRMRYGNGLRGPRDVV
;
A
#
# COMPACT_ATOMS: atom_id res chain seq x y z
N LYS A 1 -1.99 -12.16 -26.30
CA LYS A 1 -1.72 -10.75 -25.92
C LYS A 1 -0.81 -10.62 -24.70
N LEU A 2 -1.16 -11.08 -23.49
CA LEU A 2 -0.27 -10.93 -22.33
C LEU A 2 1.03 -11.73 -22.46
N SER A 3 0.93 -13.04 -22.74
CA SER A 3 2.10 -13.90 -23.00
C SER A 3 2.95 -13.38 -24.18
N GLU A 4 2.31 -12.99 -25.28
CA GLU A 4 2.99 -12.37 -26.44
C GLU A 4 3.71 -11.05 -26.11
N ALA A 5 3.25 -10.32 -25.09
CA ALA A 5 3.89 -9.08 -24.63
C ALA A 5 5.04 -9.34 -23.64
N GLY A 6 5.35 -10.60 -23.32
CA GLY A 6 6.43 -10.98 -22.41
C GLY A 6 6.04 -10.93 -20.93
N VAL A 7 4.74 -10.93 -20.59
CA VAL A 7 4.31 -11.06 -19.19
C VAL A 7 4.72 -12.43 -18.66
N ASN A 8 5.50 -12.43 -17.59
CA ASN A 8 6.09 -13.62 -16.98
C ASN A 8 5.54 -13.94 -15.58
N ASP A 9 4.96 -12.95 -14.90
CA ASP A 9 4.36 -13.09 -13.58
C ASP A 9 2.93 -12.55 -13.56
N VAL A 10 1.99 -13.34 -13.03
CA VAL A 10 0.59 -12.96 -12.86
C VAL A 10 0.14 -13.29 -11.44
N VAL A 11 -0.25 -12.25 -10.70
CA VAL A 11 -0.85 -12.37 -9.38
C VAL A 11 -2.35 -12.14 -9.49
N ILE A 12 -3.17 -13.11 -9.06
CA ILE A 12 -4.62 -13.08 -9.19
C ILE A 12 -5.27 -12.96 -7.82
N SER A 13 -5.93 -11.83 -7.56
CA SER A 13 -6.67 -11.61 -6.31
C SER A 13 -7.83 -12.61 -6.16
N VAL A 14 -7.87 -13.30 -5.02
CA VAL A 14 -8.90 -14.29 -4.72
C VAL A 14 -9.17 -14.36 -3.22
N ASP A 15 -10.31 -13.86 -2.79
CA ASP A 15 -10.71 -13.82 -1.38
C ASP A 15 -12.20 -13.53 -1.22
N ALA A 16 -12.63 -13.54 0.05
CA ALA A 16 -13.99 -13.25 0.45
C ALA A 16 -14.55 -11.91 -0.07
N PHE A 17 -13.70 -10.90 -0.31
CA PHE A 17 -14.08 -9.54 -0.72
C PHE A 17 -14.20 -9.44 -2.24
N HIS A 18 -13.19 -9.90 -2.98
CA HIS A 18 -13.22 -9.89 -4.44
C HIS A 18 -14.40 -10.72 -4.98
N GLN A 19 -14.68 -11.87 -4.34
CA GLN A 19 -15.76 -12.77 -4.77
C GLN A 19 -17.17 -12.25 -4.45
N GLU A 20 -17.33 -11.12 -3.76
CA GLU A 20 -18.64 -10.44 -3.70
C GLU A 20 -19.03 -9.80 -5.03
N ARG A 21 -18.06 -9.53 -5.91
CA ARG A 21 -18.28 -8.82 -7.18
C ARG A 21 -17.80 -9.61 -8.39
N ILE A 22 -16.79 -10.47 -8.21
CA ILE A 22 -16.16 -11.21 -9.28
C ILE A 22 -16.47 -12.71 -9.11
N PRO A 23 -17.29 -13.31 -9.99
CA PRO A 23 -17.59 -14.74 -9.96
C PRO A 23 -16.31 -15.59 -9.98
N LEU A 24 -16.26 -16.62 -9.10
CA LEU A 24 -15.11 -17.51 -8.98
C LEU A 24 -14.73 -18.21 -10.30
N GLY A 25 -15.73 -18.53 -11.13
CA GLY A 25 -15.50 -19.11 -12.46
C GLY A 25 -14.66 -18.23 -13.40
N ILE A 26 -14.74 -16.89 -13.26
CA ILE A 26 -13.92 -15.96 -14.05
C ILE A 26 -12.45 -16.02 -13.57
N VAL A 27 -12.25 -16.06 -12.26
CA VAL A 27 -10.92 -16.17 -11.62
C VAL A 27 -10.25 -17.49 -12.02
N ARG A 28 -10.97 -18.60 -11.91
CA ARG A 28 -10.54 -19.93 -12.36
C ARG A 28 -10.10 -19.91 -13.82
N LYS A 29 -10.97 -19.42 -14.72
CA LYS A 29 -10.68 -19.37 -16.14
C LYS A 29 -9.45 -18.51 -16.44
N ALA A 30 -9.29 -17.37 -15.76
CA ALA A 30 -8.11 -16.53 -15.95
C ALA A 30 -6.81 -17.29 -15.63
N ALA A 31 -6.78 -18.03 -14.54
CA ALA A 31 -5.62 -18.84 -14.15
C ALA A 31 -5.34 -19.99 -15.11
N GLU A 32 -6.37 -20.75 -15.51
CA GLU A 32 -6.26 -21.84 -16.48
C GLU A 32 -5.72 -21.34 -17.82
N GLU A 33 -6.22 -20.20 -18.32
CA GLU A 33 -5.72 -19.60 -19.55
C GLU A 33 -4.26 -19.13 -19.41
N CYS A 34 -3.86 -18.55 -18.27
CA CYS A 34 -2.48 -18.18 -18.01
C CYS A 34 -1.53 -19.40 -18.05
N LEU A 35 -1.95 -20.52 -17.45
CA LEU A 35 -1.21 -21.79 -17.52
C LEU A 35 -1.13 -22.31 -18.96
N ASN A 36 -2.25 -22.30 -19.70
CA ASN A 36 -2.32 -22.82 -21.07
C ASN A 36 -1.41 -22.06 -22.04
N VAL A 37 -1.26 -20.74 -21.86
CA VAL A 37 -0.36 -19.91 -22.70
C VAL A 37 1.08 -19.86 -22.18
N GLY A 38 1.40 -20.62 -21.13
CA GLY A 38 2.76 -20.81 -20.62
C GLY A 38 3.33 -19.62 -19.86
N ILE A 39 2.52 -18.85 -19.12
CA ILE A 39 3.05 -17.86 -18.18
C ILE A 39 3.78 -18.59 -17.04
N GLU A 40 5.04 -18.19 -16.77
CA GLU A 40 5.97 -18.93 -15.91
C GLU A 40 5.58 -18.90 -14.44
N SER A 41 5.18 -17.73 -13.92
CA SER A 41 4.83 -17.52 -12.52
C SER A 41 3.39 -17.06 -12.41
N ILE A 42 2.58 -17.84 -11.70
CA ILE A 42 1.20 -17.49 -11.40
C ILE A 42 0.98 -17.72 -9.92
N SER A 43 0.25 -16.81 -9.27
CA SER A 43 -0.12 -16.97 -7.86
C SER A 43 -1.53 -16.48 -7.54
N TRP A 44 -2.17 -17.16 -6.60
CA TRP A 44 -3.35 -16.68 -5.89
C TRP A 44 -2.94 -15.64 -4.85
N SER A 45 -3.66 -14.54 -4.74
CA SER A 45 -3.40 -13.47 -3.75
C SER A 45 -4.63 -13.16 -2.92
N PRO A 46 -4.93 -13.99 -1.89
CA PRO A 46 -5.91 -13.67 -0.86
C PRO A 46 -5.50 -12.50 0.03
N CYS A 47 -6.49 -11.68 0.40
CA CYS A 47 -6.41 -10.74 1.50
C CYS A 47 -6.92 -11.37 2.81
N TRP A 48 -6.05 -11.47 3.82
CA TRP A 48 -6.36 -12.01 5.14
C TRP A 48 -6.71 -10.92 6.14
N VAL A 49 -7.76 -11.14 6.94
CA VAL A 49 -8.15 -10.26 8.04
C VAL A 49 -7.39 -10.65 9.30
N VAL A 50 -6.65 -9.70 9.89
CA VAL A 50 -5.73 -9.85 11.05
C VAL A 50 -4.51 -10.74 10.77
N SER A 51 -4.74 -11.98 10.35
CA SER A 51 -3.72 -12.91 9.85
C SER A 51 -4.41 -14.10 9.17
N GLU A 52 -3.68 -14.86 8.36
CA GLU A 52 -4.20 -16.10 7.74
C GLU A 52 -4.79 -17.09 8.77
N LYS A 53 -4.18 -17.15 9.95
CA LYS A 53 -4.57 -18.08 11.03
C LYS A 53 -5.75 -17.59 11.87
N HIS A 54 -6.09 -16.30 11.80
CA HIS A 54 -7.19 -15.76 12.59
C HIS A 54 -8.53 -16.35 12.13
N ASP A 55 -9.32 -16.86 13.09
CA ASP A 55 -10.67 -17.35 12.79
C ASP A 55 -11.66 -16.18 12.78
N ASN A 56 -12.11 -15.80 11.60
CA ASN A 56 -13.15 -14.81 11.38
C ASN A 56 -13.97 -15.20 10.14
N PRO A 57 -15.19 -14.66 9.96
CA PRO A 57 -16.06 -15.03 8.85
C PRO A 57 -15.41 -14.85 7.46
N TRP A 58 -14.61 -13.79 7.29
CA TRP A 58 -13.93 -13.48 6.04
C TRP A 58 -12.86 -14.51 5.71
N ASN A 59 -11.96 -14.81 6.65
CA ASN A 59 -10.90 -15.80 6.45
C ASN A 59 -11.47 -17.21 6.23
N ARG A 60 -12.57 -17.58 6.91
CA ARG A 60 -13.26 -18.85 6.65
C ARG A 60 -13.79 -18.92 5.22
N LYS A 61 -14.44 -17.84 4.75
CA LYS A 61 -14.94 -17.76 3.37
C LYS A 61 -13.79 -17.78 2.35
N THR A 62 -12.70 -17.05 2.59
CA THR A 62 -11.49 -17.09 1.75
C THR A 62 -10.91 -18.50 1.66
N LYS A 63 -10.81 -19.23 2.79
CA LYS A 63 -10.32 -20.62 2.81
C LYS A 63 -11.21 -21.56 1.99
N LEU A 64 -12.54 -21.42 2.07
CA LEU A 64 -13.47 -22.21 1.26
C LEU A 64 -13.30 -21.93 -0.24
N ILE A 65 -13.13 -20.65 -0.62
CA ILE A 65 -12.87 -20.26 -2.01
C ILE A 65 -11.56 -20.88 -2.52
N LEU A 66 -10.48 -20.83 -1.73
CA LEU A 66 -9.20 -21.43 -2.09
C LEU A 66 -9.29 -22.96 -2.19
N GLU A 67 -10.06 -23.60 -1.31
CA GLU A 67 -10.32 -25.05 -1.35
C GLU A 67 -11.06 -25.46 -2.64
N GLU A 68 -11.96 -24.62 -3.16
CA GLU A 68 -12.62 -24.82 -4.46
C GLU A 68 -11.68 -24.67 -5.65
N LEU A 69 -10.50 -24.08 -5.49
CA LEU A 69 -9.48 -23.86 -6.53
C LEU A 69 -8.25 -24.76 -6.38
N LYS A 70 -8.21 -25.64 -5.37
CA LYS A 70 -7.04 -26.46 -5.03
C LYS A 70 -6.58 -27.41 -6.13
N ASP A 71 -7.46 -27.70 -7.09
CA ASP A 71 -7.17 -28.53 -8.26
C ASP A 71 -6.27 -27.82 -9.27
N ILE A 72 -6.16 -26.49 -9.19
CA ILE A 72 -5.24 -25.70 -10.02
C ILE A 72 -3.91 -25.53 -9.26
N PRO A 73 -2.80 -26.09 -9.76
CA PRO A 73 -1.53 -26.16 -9.04
C PRO A 73 -0.75 -24.84 -9.13
N ILE A 74 -1.30 -23.80 -8.53
CA ILE A 74 -0.77 -22.43 -8.51
C ILE A 74 -0.40 -22.05 -7.08
N ALA A 75 0.70 -21.31 -6.92
CA ALA A 75 1.18 -20.88 -5.62
C ALA A 75 0.16 -19.96 -4.93
N ILE A 76 0.06 -20.02 -3.60
CA ILE A 76 -0.75 -19.08 -2.82
C ILE A 76 0.20 -18.06 -2.21
N GLY A 77 0.18 -16.86 -2.77
CA GLY A 77 0.67 -15.65 -2.12
C GLY A 77 -0.40 -15.06 -1.21
N GLY A 78 -0.24 -13.82 -0.79
CA GLY A 78 -1.28 -13.11 -0.06
C GLY A 78 -0.74 -11.99 0.81
N ASN A 79 -1.67 -11.18 1.28
CA ASN A 79 -1.40 -10.05 2.15
C ASN A 79 -2.29 -10.08 3.39
N VAL A 80 -1.91 -9.30 4.39
CA VAL A 80 -2.77 -8.98 5.52
C VAL A 80 -3.39 -7.62 5.25
N MET A 81 -4.69 -7.50 5.50
CA MET A 81 -5.43 -6.25 5.39
C MET A 81 -4.79 -5.15 6.24
N GLU A 82 -4.56 -4.00 5.63
CA GLU A 82 -4.05 -2.79 6.30
C GLU A 82 -5.19 -1.90 6.80
N PRO A 83 -4.98 -1.11 7.88
CA PRO A 83 -5.94 -0.14 8.39
C PRO A 83 -6.03 1.11 7.51
N GLY A 84 -6.53 0.95 6.29
CA GLY A 84 -6.64 2.01 5.29
C GLY A 84 -7.89 1.91 4.42
N GLY A 85 -8.27 3.04 3.81
CA GLY A 85 -9.40 3.09 2.87
C GLY A 85 -10.70 2.54 3.46
N LEU A 86 -11.38 1.68 2.71
CA LEU A 86 -12.66 1.10 3.12
C LEU A 86 -12.56 0.14 4.32
N ALA A 87 -11.37 -0.37 4.66
CA ALA A 87 -11.19 -1.24 5.83
C ALA A 87 -11.48 -0.47 7.14
N LEU A 88 -11.20 0.84 7.18
CA LEU A 88 -11.49 1.71 8.32
C LEU A 88 -12.99 1.77 8.66
N ILE A 89 -13.85 1.53 7.67
CA ILE A 89 -15.31 1.62 7.79
C ILE A 89 -15.90 0.21 7.96
N ASN A 90 -15.53 -0.71 7.08
CA ASN A 90 -16.21 -2.01 6.97
C ASN A 90 -15.60 -3.09 7.87
N LEU A 91 -14.37 -2.91 8.34
CA LEU A 91 -13.62 -3.93 9.09
C LEU A 91 -13.07 -3.38 10.42
N LYS A 92 -13.72 -2.32 10.96
CA LYS A 92 -13.27 -1.59 12.15
C LYS A 92 -13.03 -2.49 13.37
N GLU A 93 -13.85 -3.51 13.54
CA GLU A 93 -13.76 -4.49 14.65
C GLU A 93 -12.53 -5.41 14.58
N TYR A 94 -11.87 -5.50 13.42
CA TYR A 94 -10.66 -6.30 13.19
C TYR A 94 -9.38 -5.45 13.15
N LEU A 95 -9.49 -4.14 13.27
CA LEU A 95 -8.33 -3.25 13.28
C LEU A 95 -7.57 -3.37 14.61
N PRO A 96 -6.25 -3.15 14.61
CA PRO A 96 -5.49 -3.11 15.85
C PRO A 96 -6.00 -2.02 16.78
N VAL A 97 -5.62 -2.09 18.05
CA VAL A 97 -5.91 -1.01 19.01
C VAL A 97 -5.13 0.23 18.59
N LYS A 98 -5.78 1.40 18.62
CA LYS A 98 -5.09 2.66 18.33
C LYS A 98 -4.03 2.95 19.40
N GLU A 99 -2.84 3.33 18.95
CA GLU A 99 -1.79 3.90 19.79
C GLU A 99 -1.69 5.40 19.54
N ARG A 100 -1.41 6.20 20.58
CA ARG A 100 -1.26 7.66 20.41
C ARG A 100 -0.21 8.02 19.36
N ILE A 101 0.94 7.35 19.43
CA ILE A 101 2.02 7.41 18.45
C ILE A 101 2.49 5.96 18.28
N PRO A 102 2.11 5.29 17.18
CA PRO A 102 2.55 3.93 16.90
C PRO A 102 4.07 3.86 16.83
N LYS A 103 4.65 2.81 17.43
CA LYS A 103 6.09 2.58 17.38
C LYS A 103 6.52 2.08 16.00
N GLY A 104 7.71 2.51 15.58
CA GLY A 104 8.35 2.07 14.34
C GLY A 104 8.57 3.21 13.34
N LYS A 105 9.08 2.84 12.17
CA LYS A 105 9.42 3.71 11.05
C LYS A 105 9.11 3.04 9.72
N CYS A 106 9.16 3.82 8.63
CA CYS A 106 9.02 3.29 7.28
C CYS A 106 10.02 2.15 7.04
N GLY A 107 9.53 1.02 6.51
CA GLY A 107 10.29 -0.22 6.36
C GLY A 107 10.04 -1.26 7.47
N ASP A 108 9.42 -0.89 8.60
CA ASP A 108 9.13 -1.84 9.69
C ASP A 108 7.83 -2.64 9.46
N ILE A 109 6.95 -2.20 8.54
CA ILE A 109 5.68 -2.88 8.23
C ILE A 109 5.69 -3.40 6.77
N PRO A 110 4.88 -4.44 6.46
CA PRO A 110 4.80 -4.98 5.11
C PRO A 110 4.55 -3.92 4.04
N TYR A 111 5.05 -4.16 2.82
CA TYR A 111 4.89 -3.28 1.66
C TYR A 111 5.46 -1.85 1.79
N THR A 112 6.17 -1.56 2.87
CA THR A 112 6.89 -0.29 3.04
C THR A 112 8.40 -0.47 2.89
N ASN A 113 9.07 0.59 2.44
CA ASN A 113 10.53 0.69 2.42
C ASN A 113 10.95 1.87 3.31
N ALA A 114 12.19 1.85 3.78
CA ALA A 114 12.78 3.04 4.37
C ALA A 114 12.86 4.15 3.30
N LEU A 115 12.56 5.39 3.67
CA LEU A 115 12.49 6.51 2.72
C LEU A 115 13.87 6.86 2.15
N ASP A 116 14.95 6.53 2.85
CA ASP A 116 16.34 6.66 2.41
C ASP A 116 16.88 5.42 1.67
N SER A 117 16.06 4.39 1.47
CA SER A 117 16.43 3.16 0.76
C SER A 117 15.25 2.61 -0.04
N VAL A 118 14.78 3.40 -1.00
CA VAL A 118 13.62 3.09 -1.84
C VAL A 118 13.93 1.93 -2.78
N LYS A 119 13.12 0.86 -2.72
CA LYS A 119 13.22 -0.32 -3.60
C LYS A 119 12.07 -0.44 -4.59
N VAL A 120 11.00 0.31 -4.35
CA VAL A 120 9.76 0.26 -5.12
C VAL A 120 9.26 1.68 -5.29
N ILE A 121 8.82 2.01 -6.51
CA ILE A 121 8.11 3.25 -6.81
C ILE A 121 6.73 2.92 -7.36
N GLY A 122 5.77 3.80 -7.08
CA GLY A 122 4.45 3.78 -7.67
C GLY A 122 4.32 4.88 -8.72
N ILE A 123 3.72 4.56 -9.85
CA ILE A 123 3.29 5.57 -10.83
C ILE A 123 1.76 5.55 -10.84
N VAL A 124 1.16 6.64 -10.38
CA VAL A 124 -0.31 6.77 -10.35
C VAL A 124 -0.83 7.26 -11.71
N PRO A 125 -2.15 7.16 -12.01
CA PRO A 125 -2.68 7.41 -13.36
C PRO A 125 -2.41 8.80 -13.95
N ASP A 126 -2.15 9.82 -13.13
CA ASP A 126 -1.79 11.17 -13.59
C ASP A 126 -0.29 11.33 -13.92
N GLY A 127 0.49 10.24 -13.85
CA GLY A 127 1.93 10.21 -14.07
C GLY A 127 2.77 10.55 -12.84
N SER A 128 2.16 10.91 -11.70
CA SER A 128 2.94 11.23 -10.50
C SER A 128 3.71 9.99 -10.03
N VAL A 129 5.00 10.18 -9.77
CA VAL A 129 5.93 9.13 -9.30
C VAL A 129 6.06 9.27 -7.79
N GLY A 130 5.68 8.22 -7.05
CA GLY A 130 5.75 8.17 -5.60
C GLY A 130 6.71 7.11 -5.08
N VAL A 131 7.44 7.45 -4.02
CA VAL A 131 8.34 6.50 -3.30
C VAL A 131 7.64 5.80 -2.13
N CYS A 132 6.47 6.31 -1.75
CA CYS A 132 5.55 5.75 -0.76
C CYS A 132 4.18 6.42 -0.97
N ASP A 133 3.15 5.98 -0.24
CA ASP A 133 1.81 6.56 -0.26
C ASP A 133 1.88 8.09 -0.13
N ASP A 134 1.38 8.77 -1.16
CA ASP A 134 1.29 10.22 -1.23
C ASP A 134 2.62 10.98 -1.10
N PHE A 135 3.76 10.29 -1.14
CA PHE A 135 5.09 10.87 -1.22
C PHE A 135 5.54 10.92 -2.68
N TYR A 136 5.00 11.89 -3.43
CA TYR A 136 5.36 12.11 -4.82
C TYR A 136 6.66 12.90 -4.95
N VAL A 137 7.58 12.39 -5.76
CA VAL A 137 8.90 12.98 -6.02
C VAL A 137 9.00 13.65 -7.38
N GLY A 138 7.96 13.49 -8.22
CA GLY A 138 7.88 14.13 -9.53
C GLY A 138 6.75 13.55 -10.36
N ASN A 139 6.79 13.78 -11.67
CA ASN A 139 5.82 13.26 -12.63
C ASN A 139 6.52 12.78 -13.90
N SER A 140 6.30 11.52 -14.27
CA SER A 140 6.96 10.87 -15.41
C SER A 140 6.49 11.38 -16.78
N SER A 141 5.44 12.20 -16.84
CA SER A 141 5.07 12.93 -18.05
C SER A 141 5.90 14.19 -18.29
N LYS A 142 6.68 14.63 -17.28
CA LYS A 142 7.48 15.85 -17.32
C LYS A 142 8.99 15.60 -17.25
N ILE A 143 9.39 14.68 -16.37
CA ILE A 143 10.79 14.40 -16.05
C ILE A 143 11.03 12.90 -16.24
N GLU A 144 12.17 12.55 -16.81
CA GLU A 144 12.57 11.15 -16.99
C GLU A 144 12.67 10.43 -15.64
N ILE A 145 12.17 9.20 -15.56
CA ILE A 145 12.12 8.45 -14.29
C ILE A 145 13.52 8.26 -13.72
N VAL A 146 14.51 7.98 -14.55
CA VAL A 146 15.90 7.81 -14.11
C VAL A 146 16.43 9.09 -13.46
N GLU A 147 16.15 10.25 -14.07
CA GLU A 147 16.54 11.54 -13.53
C GLU A 147 15.88 11.80 -12.17
N LEU A 148 14.57 11.54 -12.05
CA LEU A 148 13.84 11.68 -10.79
C LEU A 148 14.45 10.84 -9.66
N LEU A 149 14.92 9.63 -9.98
CA LEU A 149 15.52 8.72 -9.01
C LEU A 149 16.95 9.10 -8.65
N GLU A 150 17.74 9.61 -9.60
CA GLU A 150 19.12 10.09 -9.35
C GLU A 150 19.13 11.37 -8.52
N SER A 151 18.14 12.24 -8.70
CA SER A 151 17.98 13.48 -7.93
C SER A 151 17.24 13.29 -6.60
N TYR A 152 16.79 12.07 -6.29
CA TYR A 152 15.99 11.82 -5.09
C TYR A 152 16.82 12.00 -3.82
N ASP A 153 16.47 13.02 -3.04
CA ASP A 153 17.01 13.26 -1.70
C ASP A 153 15.86 13.43 -0.70
N PRO A 154 15.57 12.43 0.17
CA PRO A 154 14.52 12.55 1.16
C PRO A 154 14.83 13.56 2.27
N SER A 155 16.09 13.99 2.42
CA SER A 155 16.48 14.98 3.44
C SER A 155 16.01 16.40 3.10
N GLU A 156 15.76 16.67 1.82
CA GLU A 156 15.21 17.91 1.30
C GLU A 156 13.69 18.03 1.55
N VAL A 157 13.00 16.92 1.86
CA VAL A 157 11.58 16.90 2.19
C VAL A 157 11.41 16.88 3.71
N PRO A 158 10.94 17.98 4.36
CA PRO A 158 10.99 18.12 5.82
C PRO A 158 10.31 17.00 6.60
N GLU A 159 9.14 16.52 6.16
CA GLU A 159 8.45 15.42 6.82
C GLU A 159 9.14 14.06 6.60
N MET A 160 9.77 13.82 5.45
CA MET A 160 10.54 12.59 5.21
C MET A 160 11.77 12.58 6.11
N ARG A 161 12.50 13.69 6.18
CA ARG A 161 13.64 13.85 7.09
C ARG A 161 13.23 13.58 8.54
N ALA A 162 12.11 14.15 8.98
CA ALA A 162 11.62 13.93 10.34
C ALA A 162 11.31 12.44 10.62
N ILE A 163 10.72 11.73 9.65
CA ILE A 163 10.45 10.29 9.75
C ILE A 163 11.75 9.48 9.77
N ILE A 164 12.74 9.83 8.96
CA ILE A 164 14.02 9.12 8.88
C ILE A 164 14.80 9.28 10.20
N GLU A 165 14.84 10.49 10.75
CA GLU A 165 15.62 10.81 11.94
C GLU A 165 15.04 10.19 13.21
N ASP A 166 13.71 10.20 13.38
CA ASP A 166 13.08 9.78 14.65
C ASP A 166 11.70 9.14 14.48
N GLY A 167 11.44 8.53 13.32
CA GLY A 167 10.20 7.78 13.05
C GLY A 167 8.94 8.61 13.25
N MET A 168 7.92 8.00 13.84
CA MET A 168 6.63 8.65 14.06
C MET A 168 6.68 9.77 15.12
N GLU A 169 7.64 9.72 16.04
CA GLU A 169 7.87 10.83 16.99
C GLU A 169 8.44 12.06 16.28
N GLY A 170 9.37 11.84 15.35
CA GLY A 170 9.87 12.88 14.45
C GLY A 170 8.74 13.51 13.65
N LEU A 171 7.89 12.69 13.03
CA LEU A 171 6.72 13.18 12.29
C LEU A 171 5.76 13.99 13.18
N ALA A 172 5.49 13.53 14.41
CA ALA A 172 4.63 14.24 15.35
C ALA A 172 5.23 15.59 15.77
N ARG A 173 6.55 15.70 15.93
CA ARG A 173 7.21 17.00 16.20
C ARG A 173 7.12 17.93 15.00
N TRP A 174 7.36 17.39 13.80
CA TRP A 174 7.21 18.15 12.56
C TRP A 174 5.78 18.69 12.41
N SER A 175 4.75 17.88 12.63
CA SER A 175 3.36 18.31 12.48
C SER A 175 3.00 19.44 13.46
N ARG A 176 3.46 19.35 14.70
CA ARG A 176 3.25 20.41 15.71
C ARG A 176 3.91 21.73 15.30
N ALA A 177 5.10 21.66 14.70
CA ALA A 177 5.74 22.85 14.11
C ALA A 177 4.92 23.45 12.95
N GLN A 178 4.11 22.64 12.26
CA GLN A 178 3.13 23.09 11.25
C GLN A 178 1.77 23.51 11.86
N GLY A 179 1.64 23.52 13.19
CA GLY A 179 0.39 23.84 13.88
C GLY A 179 -0.70 22.77 13.75
N VAL A 180 -0.31 21.51 13.53
CA VAL A 180 -1.18 20.34 13.48
C VAL A 180 -0.82 19.38 14.61
N GLU A 181 -1.74 19.21 15.54
CA GLU A 181 -1.62 18.21 16.60
C GLU A 181 -2.01 16.81 16.08
N PRO A 182 -1.27 15.75 16.45
CA PRO A 182 -1.71 14.39 16.21
C PRO A 182 -3.07 14.11 16.86
N ASP A 183 -3.88 13.26 16.23
CA ASP A 183 -5.19 12.83 16.74
C ASP A 183 -5.06 12.27 18.18
N PRO A 184 -5.76 12.85 19.17
CA PRO A 184 -5.71 12.38 20.54
C PRO A 184 -6.26 10.96 20.72
N GLU A 185 -7.11 10.47 19.81
CA GLU A 185 -7.58 9.09 19.79
C GLU A 185 -6.50 8.10 19.31
N GLY A 186 -5.44 8.59 18.68
CA GLY A 186 -4.34 7.80 18.15
C GLY A 186 -4.63 7.16 16.78
N TYR A 187 -3.75 6.23 16.40
CA TYR A 187 -3.66 5.66 15.08
C TYR A 187 -3.47 4.15 15.12
N TYR A 188 -3.94 3.46 14.08
CA TYR A 188 -3.86 2.01 13.96
C TYR A 188 -2.43 1.51 13.71
N ASP A 189 -1.65 2.23 12.91
CA ASP A 189 -0.24 1.94 12.63
C ASP A 189 0.50 3.19 12.15
N ILE A 190 1.79 3.03 11.85
CA ILE A 190 2.66 4.11 11.37
C ILE A 190 2.17 4.74 10.05
N CYS A 191 1.56 3.96 9.15
CA CYS A 191 1.08 4.44 7.85
C CYS A 191 -0.21 5.24 7.99
N HIS A 192 -1.13 4.80 8.84
CA HIS A 192 -2.34 5.52 9.20
C HIS A 192 -2.01 6.87 9.84
N MET A 193 -1.05 6.90 10.77
CA MET A 193 -0.55 8.15 11.35
C MET A 193 0.10 9.05 10.30
N CYS A 194 0.99 8.50 9.48
CA CYS A 194 1.69 9.24 8.44
C CYS A 194 0.73 9.94 7.47
N LYS A 195 -0.25 9.20 6.95
CA LYS A 195 -1.26 9.74 6.02
C LYS A 195 -2.12 10.79 6.69
N SER A 196 -2.66 10.51 7.88
CA SER A 196 -3.55 11.42 8.59
C SER A 196 -2.87 12.76 8.93
N ILE A 197 -1.65 12.73 9.45
CA ILE A 197 -0.89 13.94 9.78
C ILE A 197 -0.59 14.77 8.53
N ARG A 198 -0.09 14.12 7.48
CA ARG A 198 0.28 14.82 6.24
C ARG A 198 -0.94 15.42 5.54
N GLU A 199 -2.08 14.72 5.56
CA GLU A 199 -3.35 15.24 5.06
C GLU A 199 -3.82 16.45 5.86
N ALA A 200 -3.79 16.40 7.20
CA ALA A 200 -4.17 17.51 8.06
C ALA A 200 -3.28 18.75 7.85
N VAL A 201 -1.97 18.56 7.69
CA VAL A 201 -1.04 19.64 7.35
C VAL A 201 -1.37 20.23 5.97
N ARG A 202 -1.61 19.40 4.95
CA ARG A 202 -2.03 19.87 3.62
C ARG A 202 -3.33 20.68 3.67
N MET A 203 -4.34 20.19 4.39
CA MET A 203 -5.63 20.89 4.51
C MET A 203 -5.47 22.27 5.18
N ARG A 204 -4.55 22.39 6.14
CA ARG A 204 -4.29 23.65 6.86
C ARG A 204 -3.71 24.75 5.97
N TYR A 205 -2.74 24.42 5.12
CA TYR A 205 -2.08 25.39 4.25
C TYR A 205 -2.70 25.49 2.86
N GLY A 206 -3.85 24.81 2.65
CA GLY A 206 -4.46 24.61 1.34
C GLY A 206 -3.62 23.67 0.46
N ASN A 207 -4.11 23.37 -0.75
CA ASN A 207 -3.40 22.54 -1.74
C ASN A 207 -1.97 23.04 -2.12
N GLY A 208 -1.48 24.14 -1.53
CA GLY A 208 -0.13 24.68 -1.68
C GLY A 208 0.98 23.84 -1.02
N LEU A 209 0.66 22.85 -0.17
CA LEU A 209 1.61 21.81 0.28
C LEU A 209 1.52 20.52 -0.54
N ARG A 210 1.22 20.65 -1.83
CA ARG A 210 1.70 19.67 -2.79
C ARG A 210 3.23 19.82 -2.83
N GLY A 211 3.94 19.02 -2.04
CA GLY A 211 5.35 18.71 -2.34
C GLY A 211 5.50 18.43 -3.84
N PRO A 212 6.66 18.79 -4.40
CA PRO A 212 6.79 19.58 -5.62
C PRO A 212 5.85 19.13 -6.75
N ARG A 213 4.65 19.72 -6.83
CA ARG A 213 3.96 19.81 -8.13
C ARG A 213 4.40 21.02 -8.94
N ASP A 214 5.16 21.91 -8.28
CA ASP A 214 5.62 23.20 -8.80
C ASP A 214 7.15 23.38 -8.76
N VAL A 215 7.93 22.31 -8.56
CA VAL A 215 9.37 22.37 -8.85
C VAL A 215 9.58 21.79 -10.25
N VAL A 216 9.51 22.73 -11.20
CA VAL A 216 9.91 22.67 -12.63
C VAL A 216 9.12 21.70 -13.51
#